data_AF-A0A1Q7DG80-F1
#
_entry.id   AF-A0A1Q7DG80-F1
#
_cell.length_a   1.000
_cell.length_b   1.000
_cell.length_c   1.000
_cell.angle_alpha   90.00
_cell.angle_beta   90.00
_cell.angle_gamma   90.00
#
_symmetry.space_group_name_H-M   'P 1'
#
loop_
_entity.id
_entity.type
_entity.pdbx_description
1 polymer ?
#
loop_
_entity_poly.entity_id
_entity_poly.type
_entity_poly.pdbx_seq_one_letter_code
_entity_poly.pdbx_strand_id
1 'polypeptide(L)'
;MQSLDIHRPGMPDLQFVLLVAALCTSRLSSLNVPESLRVTIFDRCWALVNEGPPPTRPEERVLDLRASTDVALEAIVETIRGLLTEAGITIVTWEHPVSEPTRTSTPEALPLIERLQKLYPDPPDIENPGNPA
;
A
#
# COMPACT_ATOMS: atom_id res chain seq x y z
N MET A 1 9.86 4.05 -7.39
CA MET A 1 8.95 2.99 -7.86
C MET A 1 9.10 1.71 -7.04
N GLN A 2 8.01 1.21 -6.47
CA GLN A 2 7.91 -0.09 -5.77
C GLN A 2 7.09 -1.08 -6.62
N SER A 3 7.33 -2.38 -6.42
CA SER A 3 6.66 -3.44 -7.19
C SER A 3 6.37 -4.68 -6.35
N LEU A 4 5.31 -5.40 -6.72
CA LEU A 4 4.87 -6.66 -6.10
C LEU A 4 4.47 -7.67 -7.19
N ASP A 5 5.13 -8.83 -7.23
CA ASP A 5 4.69 -9.98 -8.02
C ASP A 5 3.56 -10.70 -7.27
N ILE A 6 2.38 -10.81 -7.88
CA ILE A 6 1.17 -11.32 -7.19
C ILE A 6 1.21 -12.85 -6.96
N HIS A 7 2.02 -13.57 -7.73
CA HIS A 7 2.18 -15.01 -7.61
C HIS A 7 3.38 -15.39 -6.75
N ARG A 8 4.38 -14.50 -6.65
CA ARG A 8 5.58 -14.68 -5.83
C ARG A 8 5.88 -13.43 -4.99
N PRO A 9 4.99 -13.06 -4.05
CA PRO A 9 5.11 -11.80 -3.33
C PRO A 9 6.27 -11.77 -2.31
N GLY A 10 6.87 -12.91 -1.98
CA GLY A 10 7.98 -13.00 -1.02
C GLY A 10 7.60 -12.64 0.41
N MET A 11 6.30 -12.64 0.73
CA MET A 11 5.74 -12.31 2.04
C MET A 11 4.57 -13.25 2.40
N PRO A 12 4.19 -13.34 3.68
CA PRO A 12 3.03 -14.12 4.11
C PRO A 12 1.72 -13.61 3.50
N ASP A 13 0.75 -14.50 3.33
CA ASP A 13 -0.55 -14.19 2.72
C ASP A 13 -1.28 -13.05 3.42
N LEU A 14 -1.26 -13.01 4.75
CA LEU A 14 -1.87 -11.91 5.51
C LEU A 14 -1.24 -10.56 5.13
N GLN A 15 0.09 -10.50 5.01
CA GLN A 15 0.79 -9.28 4.63
C GLN A 15 0.48 -8.89 3.19
N PHE A 16 0.42 -9.86 2.28
CA PHE A 16 0.04 -9.66 0.89
C PHE A 16 -1.36 -9.06 0.77
N VAL A 17 -2.36 -9.66 1.44
CA VAL A 17 -3.74 -9.18 1.41
C VAL A 17 -3.85 -7.77 1.96
N LEU A 18 -3.25 -7.50 3.12
CA LEU A 18 -3.31 -6.17 3.74
C LEU A 18 -2.65 -5.11 2.87
N LEU A 19 -1.52 -5.42 2.23
CA LEU A 19 -0.84 -4.51 1.32
C LEU A 19 -1.73 -4.20 0.09
N VAL A 20 -2.24 -5.21 -0.59
CA VAL A 20 -3.07 -5.00 -1.79
C VAL A 20 -4.37 -4.30 -1.44
N ALA A 21 -5.01 -4.64 -0.32
CA ALA A 21 -6.21 -3.95 0.16
C ALA A 21 -5.93 -2.47 0.44
N ALA A 22 -4.82 -2.14 1.10
CA ALA A 22 -4.40 -0.75 1.36
C ALA A 22 -4.11 0.01 0.06
N LEU A 23 -3.45 -0.63 -0.92
CA LEU A 23 -3.25 -0.03 -2.24
C LEU A 23 -4.58 0.25 -2.94
N CYS A 24 -5.54 -0.68 -2.85
CA CYS A 24 -6.87 -0.54 -3.44
C CYS A 24 -7.70 0.59 -2.83
N THR A 25 -7.44 0.98 -1.57
CA THR A 25 -8.13 2.10 -0.90
C THR A 25 -7.30 3.38 -0.84
N SER A 26 -6.03 3.33 -1.27
CA SER A 26 -5.13 4.47 -1.34
C SER A 26 -5.57 5.52 -2.38
N ARG A 27 -5.13 6.77 -2.26
CA ARG A 27 -5.35 7.79 -3.31
C ARG A 27 -4.17 7.90 -4.28
N LEU A 28 -3.38 6.83 -4.44
CA LEU A 28 -2.21 6.82 -5.30
C LEU A 28 -2.63 6.85 -6.77
N SER A 29 -2.30 7.94 -7.46
CA SER A 29 -2.50 8.09 -8.91
C SER A 29 -1.50 7.28 -9.74
N SER A 30 -0.33 6.96 -9.16
CA SER A 30 0.75 6.19 -9.78
C SER A 30 0.59 4.67 -9.67
N LEU A 31 -0.52 4.18 -9.12
CA LEU A 31 -0.80 2.74 -9.01
C LEU A 31 -1.28 2.21 -10.37
N ASN A 32 -0.65 1.16 -10.88
CA ASN A 32 -1.01 0.55 -12.17
C ASN A 32 -2.30 -0.30 -12.16
N VAL A 33 -3.09 -0.21 -11.09
CA VAL A 33 -4.36 -0.91 -10.92
C VAL A 33 -5.49 0.12 -11.09
N PRO A 34 -6.36 -0.01 -12.12
CA PRO A 34 -7.45 0.93 -12.35
C PRO A 34 -8.38 1.07 -11.15
N GLU A 35 -8.93 2.26 -10.91
CA GLU A 35 -9.80 2.54 -9.76
C GLU A 35 -11.03 1.61 -9.71
N SER A 36 -11.66 1.32 -10.84
CA SER A 36 -12.79 0.39 -10.93
C SER A 36 -12.43 -1.04 -10.49
N LEU A 37 -11.23 -1.50 -10.84
CA LEU A 37 -10.72 -2.81 -10.43
C LEU A 37 -10.39 -2.82 -8.94
N ARG A 38 -9.80 -1.74 -8.42
CA ARG A 38 -9.50 -1.59 -6.99
C ARG A 38 -10.76 -1.64 -6.12
N VAL A 39 -11.83 -0.95 -6.54
CA VAL A 39 -13.14 -1.01 -5.88
C VAL A 39 -13.67 -2.43 -5.90
N THR A 40 -13.61 -3.08 -7.06
CA THR A 40 -14.07 -4.47 -7.24
C THR A 40 -13.30 -5.44 -6.34
N ILE A 41 -11.97 -5.36 -6.29
CA ILE A 41 -11.12 -6.17 -5.42
C ILE A 41 -11.56 -6.02 -3.97
N PHE A 42 -11.67 -4.77 -3.48
CA PHE A 42 -12.08 -4.53 -2.11
C PHE A 42 -13.48 -5.06 -1.83
N ASP A 43 -14.46 -4.80 -2.68
CA ASP A 43 -15.86 -5.23 -2.48
C ASP A 43 -15.96 -6.76 -2.41
N ARG A 44 -15.21 -7.47 -3.26
CA ARG A 44 -15.16 -8.94 -3.25
C ARG A 44 -14.48 -9.47 -2.00
N CYS A 45 -13.37 -8.88 -1.58
CA CYS A 45 -12.70 -9.26 -0.34
C CYS A 45 -13.58 -8.97 0.89
N TRP A 46 -14.26 -7.84 0.91
CA TRP A 46 -15.18 -7.46 1.99
C TRP A 46 -16.29 -8.49 2.19
N ALA A 47 -16.92 -8.92 1.09
CA ALA A 47 -18.01 -9.90 1.11
C ALA A 47 -17.58 -11.29 1.64
N LEU A 48 -16.28 -11.59 1.68
CA LEU A 48 -15.77 -12.85 2.24
C LEU A 48 -15.65 -12.84 3.76
N VAL A 49 -15.54 -11.66 4.39
CA VAL A 49 -15.23 -11.54 5.83
C VAL A 49 -16.22 -10.70 6.63
N ASN A 50 -17.13 -9.96 5.97
CA ASN A 50 -18.13 -9.13 6.63
C ASN A 50 -19.55 -9.50 6.21
N GLU A 51 -20.47 -9.34 7.15
CA GLU A 51 -21.91 -9.38 6.88
C GLU A 51 -22.38 -7.99 6.44
N GLY A 52 -22.80 -7.86 5.18
CA GLY A 52 -23.37 -6.62 4.63
C GLY A 52 -22.50 -5.90 3.60
N PRO A 53 -23.00 -4.80 3.02
CA PRO A 53 -22.31 -4.09 1.95
C PRO A 53 -21.04 -3.38 2.46
N PRO A 54 -20.03 -3.20 1.59
CA PRO A 54 -18.84 -2.45 1.93
C PRO A 54 -19.15 -0.96 2.20
N PRO A 55 -18.35 -0.27 3.02
CA PRO A 55 -18.53 1.15 3.30
C PRO A 55 -18.46 1.99 2.02
N THR A 56 -19.31 3.01 1.96
CA THR A 56 -19.38 3.96 0.84
C THR A 56 -18.29 5.02 0.91
N ARG A 57 -17.86 5.37 2.13
CA ARG A 57 -16.78 6.33 2.36
C ARG A 57 -15.42 5.66 2.19
N PRO A 58 -14.53 6.18 1.32
CA PRO A 58 -13.20 5.59 1.11
C PRO A 58 -12.38 5.44 2.40
N GLU A 59 -12.46 6.41 3.31
CA GLU A 59 -11.77 6.40 4.61
C GLU A 59 -12.25 5.30 5.58
N GLU A 60 -13.45 4.77 5.38
CA GLU A 60 -14.03 3.69 6.19
C GLU A 60 -13.74 2.30 5.60
N ARG A 61 -13.20 2.23 4.37
CA ARG A 61 -12.88 0.99 3.67
C ARG A 61 -11.61 0.37 4.24
N VAL A 62 -11.77 -0.30 5.38
CA VAL A 62 -10.72 -1.04 6.08
C VAL A 62 -11.11 -2.51 6.16
N LEU A 63 -10.24 -3.39 5.70
CA LEU A 63 -10.44 -4.83 5.78
C LEU A 63 -9.88 -5.33 7.13
N ASP A 64 -10.77 -5.65 8.09
CA ASP A 64 -10.36 -6.22 9.38
C ASP A 64 -10.31 -7.75 9.28
N LEU A 65 -9.10 -8.30 9.39
CA LEU A 65 -8.85 -9.74 9.27
C LEU A 65 -8.55 -10.43 10.60
N ARG A 66 -8.68 -9.70 11.73
CA ARG A 66 -8.29 -10.24 13.05
C ARG A 66 -9.10 -11.46 13.47
N ALA A 67 -10.35 -11.57 13.03
CA ALA A 67 -11.23 -12.69 13.29
C ALA A 67 -11.35 -13.66 12.09
N SER A 68 -10.59 -13.43 11.02
CA SER A 68 -10.66 -14.27 9.82
C SER A 68 -10.01 -15.63 10.05
N THR A 69 -10.61 -16.65 9.42
CA THR A 69 -10.03 -18.00 9.39
C THR A 69 -8.99 -18.12 8.28
N ASP A 70 -8.13 -19.14 8.36
CA ASP A 70 -7.15 -19.43 7.29
C ASP A 70 -7.84 -19.67 5.94
N VAL A 71 -9.01 -20.32 5.95
CA VAL A 71 -9.83 -20.55 4.74
C VAL A 71 -10.33 -19.23 4.14
N ALA A 72 -10.76 -18.29 4.97
CA ALA A 72 -11.17 -16.98 4.49
C ALA A 72 -9.97 -16.20 3.92
N LEU A 73 -8.80 -16.28 4.57
CA LEU A 73 -7.58 -15.67 4.07
C LEU A 73 -7.17 -16.24 2.71
N GLU A 74 -7.17 -17.56 2.56
CA GLU A 74 -6.88 -18.25 1.28
C GLU A 74 -7.86 -17.80 0.17
N ALA A 75 -9.16 -17.75 0.48
CA ALA A 75 -10.17 -17.27 -0.47
C ALA A 75 -9.93 -15.81 -0.91
N ILE A 76 -9.50 -14.94 0.01
CA ILE A 76 -9.15 -13.55 -0.31
C ILE A 76 -7.91 -13.49 -1.20
N VAL A 77 -6.87 -14.27 -0.91
CA VAL A 77 -5.65 -14.34 -1.74
C VAL A 77 -6.00 -14.74 -3.17
N GLU A 78 -6.78 -15.80 -3.33
CA GLU A 78 -7.18 -16.30 -4.64
C GLU A 78 -8.10 -15.31 -5.37
N THR A 79 -8.99 -14.62 -4.65
CA THR A 79 -9.82 -13.55 -5.21
C THR A 79 -8.95 -12.41 -5.76
N ILE A 80 -7.97 -11.94 -4.99
CA ILE A 80 -7.06 -10.87 -5.41
C ILE A 80 -6.25 -11.30 -6.63
N ARG A 81 -5.64 -12.49 -6.59
CA ARG A 81 -4.84 -13.02 -7.70
C ARG A 81 -5.68 -13.19 -8.96
N GLY A 82 -6.87 -13.76 -8.83
CA GLY A 82 -7.80 -13.97 -9.93
C GLY A 82 -8.14 -12.66 -10.63
N LEU A 83 -8.65 -11.67 -9.88
CA LEU A 83 -9.05 -10.38 -10.43
C LEU A 83 -7.89 -9.62 -11.09
N LEU A 84 -6.70 -9.65 -10.50
CA LEU A 84 -5.51 -9.00 -11.08
C LEU A 84 -5.03 -9.75 -12.35
N THR A 85 -5.01 -11.07 -12.33
CA THR A 85 -4.61 -11.90 -13.48
C THR A 85 -5.58 -11.73 -14.65
N GLU A 86 -6.89 -11.72 -14.39
CA GLU A 86 -7.94 -11.47 -15.39
C GLU A 86 -7.78 -10.09 -16.04
N ALA A 87 -7.34 -9.10 -15.28
CA ALA A 87 -7.02 -7.77 -15.80
C ALA A 87 -5.65 -7.69 -16.50
N GLY A 88 -4.91 -8.79 -16.60
CA GLY A 88 -3.57 -8.85 -17.19
C GLY A 88 -2.47 -8.24 -16.31
N ILE A 89 -2.73 -8.05 -15.02
CA ILE A 89 -1.79 -7.47 -14.04
C ILE A 89 -1.15 -8.61 -13.26
N THR A 90 0.12 -8.91 -13.54
CA THR A 90 0.92 -9.87 -12.76
C THR A 90 1.90 -9.20 -11.81
N ILE A 91 2.24 -7.93 -12.07
CA ILE A 91 3.09 -7.10 -11.22
C ILE A 91 2.31 -5.84 -10.89
N VAL A 92 2.01 -5.64 -9.61
CA VAL A 92 1.46 -4.38 -9.10
C VAL A 92 2.61 -3.41 -8.88
N THR A 93 2.53 -2.22 -9.46
CA THR A 93 3.53 -1.15 -9.31
C THR A 93 2.89 0.11 -8.78
N TRP A 94 3.59 0.79 -7.89
CA TRP A 94 3.16 2.06 -7.34
C TRP A 94 4.37 2.93 -7.03
N GLU A 95 4.13 4.24 -6.99
CA GLU A 95 5.05 5.18 -6.40
C GLU A 95 4.45 5.73 -5.11
N HIS A 96 5.30 5.86 -4.10
CA HIS A 96 5.02 6.69 -2.95
C HIS A 96 6.00 7.85 -3.03
N PRO A 97 5.63 8.99 -3.65
CA PRO A 97 6.53 10.13 -3.69
C PRO A 97 6.88 10.48 -2.25
N VAL A 98 8.17 10.66 -1.97
CA VAL A 98 8.62 11.14 -0.67
C VAL A 98 7.90 12.45 -0.42
N SER A 99 6.98 12.44 0.54
CA SER A 99 6.20 13.62 0.89
C SER A 99 7.00 14.40 1.93
N GLU A 100 7.09 15.71 1.78
CA GLU A 100 7.65 16.53 2.84
C GLU A 100 6.83 16.34 4.13
N PRO A 101 7.47 16.40 5.31
CA PRO A 101 6.75 16.31 6.57
C PRO A 101 5.68 17.40 6.63
N THR A 102 4.42 17.01 6.60
CA THR A 102 3.28 17.94 6.69
C THR A 102 3.04 18.45 8.10
N ARG A 103 3.77 17.91 9.09
CA ARG A 103 3.68 18.30 10.50
C ARG A 103 5.06 18.64 11.01
N THR A 104 5.17 19.79 11.67
CA THR A 104 6.31 20.11 12.53
C THR A 104 6.39 19.08 13.65
N SER A 105 7.57 18.51 13.84
CA SER A 105 7.84 17.61 14.95
C SER A 105 7.60 18.32 16.29
N THR A 106 7.18 17.56 17.29
CA THR A 106 6.99 18.13 18.63
C THR A 106 8.34 18.50 19.26
N PRO A 107 8.41 19.46 20.19
CA PRO A 107 9.66 19.84 20.85
C PRO A 107 10.38 18.65 21.50
N GLU A 108 9.63 17.68 22.03
CA GLU A 108 10.16 16.48 22.69
C GLU A 108 10.79 15.50 21.70
N ALA A 109 10.39 15.56 20.42
CA ALA A 109 10.95 14.73 19.36
C ALA A 109 12.26 15.30 18.80
N LEU A 110 12.54 16.60 18.98
CA LEU A 110 13.73 17.26 18.42
C LEU A 110 15.06 16.60 18.87
N PRO A 111 15.29 16.27 20.15
CA PRO A 111 16.52 15.61 20.57
C PRO A 111 16.70 14.23 19.96
N LEU A 112 15.60 13.52 19.65
CA LEU A 112 15.64 12.22 19.00
C LEU A 112 15.99 12.36 17.52
N ILE A 113 15.42 13.36 16.84
CA ILE A 113 15.72 13.66 15.43
C ILE A 113 17.19 14.03 15.27
N GLU A 114 17.73 14.92 16.11
CA GLU A 114 19.14 15.31 16.08
C GLU A 114 20.09 14.10 16.30
N ARG A 115 19.70 13.17 17.19
CA ARG A 115 20.46 11.93 17.41
C ARG A 115 20.41 11.01 16.19
N LEU A 116 19.25 10.86 15.56
CA LEU A 116 19.10 10.04 14.36
C LEU A 116 19.91 10.60 13.19
N GLN A 117 19.91 11.91 12.97
CA GLN A 117 20.69 12.57 11.92
C GLN A 117 22.21 12.37 12.08
N LYS A 118 22.71 12.26 13.33
CA LYS A 118 24.12 11.93 13.58
C LYS A 118 24.47 10.47 13.26
N LEU A 119 23.51 9.56 13.44
CA LEU A 119 23.69 8.13 13.19
C LEU A 119 23.54 7.77 11.72
N TYR A 120 22.65 8.47 11.02
CA TYR A 120 22.34 8.30 9.61
C TYR A 120 22.39 9.68 8.94
N PRO A 121 23.59 10.21 8.68
CA PRO A 121 23.73 11.48 7.96
C PRO A 121 23.16 11.33 6.56
N ASP A 122 22.47 12.37 6.08
CA ASP A 122 21.98 12.38 4.70
C ASP A 122 23.17 12.18 3.73
N PRO A 123 22.98 11.39 2.66
CA PRO A 123 24.00 11.27 1.63
C PRO A 123 24.30 12.67 1.07
N PRO A 124 25.58 12.95 0.72
CA PRO A 124 25.96 14.24 0.19
C PRO A 124 25.09 14.58 -1.01
N ASP A 125 24.62 15.82 -1.06
CA ASP A 125 23.86 16.37 -2.17
C ASP A 125 24.72 16.18 -3.43
N ILE A 126 24.31 15.26 -4.30
CA ILE A 126 24.97 15.10 -5.60
C ILE A 126 24.52 16.32 -6.40
N GLU A 127 25.32 17.38 -6.36
CA GLU A 127 25.15 18.55 -7.21
C GLU A 127 24.90 18.06 -8.64
N ASN A 128 23.68 18.28 -9.12
CA ASN A 128 23.29 17.94 -10.48
C ASN A 128 24.08 18.89 -11.41
N PRO A 129 25.05 18.42 -12.21
CA PRO A 129 25.88 19.29 -13.04
C PRO A 129 25.05 19.74 -14.24
N GLY A 130 24.20 20.74 -14.05
CA GLY A 130 23.18 21.07 -15.05
C GLY A 130 22.41 22.35 -14.81
N ASN A 131 23.04 23.39 -14.26
CA ASN A 131 22.49 24.73 -14.37
C ASN A 131 23.60 25.73 -14.75
N PRO A 132 23.63 26.26 -15.98
CA PRO A 132 24.56 27.32 -16.33
C PRO A 132 24.08 28.68 -15.81
N ALA A 133 25.08 29.47 -15.43
CA ALA A 133 25.13 30.85 -14.92
C ALA A 133 23.94 31.79 -15.17
#